data_AF-Q0JJG1-F1
#
_entry.id   AF-Q0JJG1-F1
#
_cell.length_a   1.000
_cell.length_b   1.000
_cell.length_c   1.000
_cell.angle_alpha   90.00
_cell.angle_beta   90.00
_cell.angle_gamma   90.00
#
_symmetry.space_group_name_H-M   'P 1'
#
loop_
_entity.id
_entity.type
_entity.pdbx_description
1 polymer ?
#
loop_
_entity_poly.entity_id
_entity_poly.type
_entity_poly.pdbx_seq_one_letter_code
_entity_poly.pdbx_strand_id
1 'polypeptide(L)'
;INDRLMMAERGFINREGLDGRPWYKHMIYASSDQDDWGTKAFPGIVSAIDKANKLNTTESWQLLQHEIYRAARAVSKASAVLDGRLT
;
A
#
# COMPACT_ATOMS: atom_id res chain seq x y z
N ILE A 1 1.05 24.68 5.21
CA ILE A 1 0.02 23.70 4.74
C ILE A 1 0.61 22.76 3.70
N ASN A 2 1.22 23.28 2.62
CA ASN A 2 1.78 22.45 1.55
C ASN A 2 2.80 21.41 2.03
N ASP A 3 3.70 21.76 2.95
CA ASP A 3 4.72 20.82 3.43
C ASP A 3 4.12 19.58 4.10
N ARG A 4 3.08 19.75 4.92
CA ARG A 4 2.40 18.62 5.59
C ARG A 4 1.70 17.70 4.59
N LEU A 5 1.04 18.28 3.59
CA LEU A 5 0.41 17.50 2.51
C LEU A 5 1.47 16.73 1.71
N MET A 6 2.59 17.38 1.37
CA MET A 6 3.70 16.73 0.67
C MET A 6 4.34 15.60 1.50
N MET A 7 4.49 15.79 2.81
CA MET A 7 5.02 14.76 3.70
C MET A 7 4.05 13.59 3.87
N ALA A 8 2.75 13.85 3.97
CA ALA A 8 1.72 12.82 4.03
C ALA A 8 1.73 11.96 2.75
N GLU A 9 1.77 12.60 1.58
CA GLU A 9 1.83 11.91 0.28
C GLU A 9 3.09 11.05 0.14
N ARG A 10 4.25 11.58 0.53
CA ARG A 10 5.50 10.80 0.58
C ARG A 10 5.39 9.60 1.53
N GLY A 11 4.56 9.70 2.58
CA GLY A 11 4.28 8.60 3.50
C GLY A 11 3.60 7.39 2.83
N PHE A 12 2.91 7.60 1.71
CA PHE A 12 2.28 6.53 0.93
C PHE A 12 3.23 5.86 -0.09
N ILE A 13 4.47 6.31 -0.17
CA ILE A 13 5.48 5.74 -1.07
C ILE A 13 6.32 4.70 -0.32
N ASN A 14 6.28 3.46 -0.79
CA ASN A 14 7.12 2.37 -0.30
C ASN A 14 8.36 2.22 -1.18
N ARG A 15 9.56 2.20 -0.58
CA ARG A 15 10.84 2.10 -1.31
C ARG A 15 11.01 0.77 -2.04
N GLU A 16 10.51 -0.32 -1.48
CA GLU A 16 10.59 -1.65 -2.09
C GLU A 16 9.68 -1.74 -3.33
N GLY A 17 8.55 -1.02 -3.30
CA GLY A 17 7.51 -1.11 -4.31
C GLY A 17 6.52 -2.23 -4.02
N LEU A 18 5.70 -2.59 -5.01
CA LEU A 18 4.77 -3.71 -4.93
C LEU A 18 5.50 -5.04 -5.20
N ASP A 19 4.98 -6.11 -4.60
CA ASP A 19 5.48 -7.46 -4.82
C ASP A 19 5.43 -7.85 -6.31
N GLY A 20 6.55 -8.33 -6.85
CA GLY A 20 6.75 -8.61 -8.28
C GLY A 20 6.80 -7.37 -9.20
N ARG A 21 6.46 -6.17 -8.70
CA ARG A 21 6.41 -4.93 -9.49
C ARG A 21 7.09 -3.78 -8.73
N PRO A 22 8.43 -3.80 -8.65
CA PRO A 22 9.19 -2.83 -7.85
C PRO A 22 9.02 -1.39 -8.34
N TRP A 23 8.62 -1.16 -9.59
CA TRP A 23 8.43 0.17 -10.17
C TRP A 23 7.21 0.92 -9.59
N TYR A 24 6.17 0.19 -9.15
CA TYR A 24 5.02 0.79 -8.49
C TYR A 24 5.34 1.05 -7.02
N LYS A 25 5.60 2.30 -6.67
CA LYS A 25 5.99 2.68 -5.30
C LYS A 25 4.80 3.11 -4.44
N HIS A 26 3.68 3.50 -5.05
CA HIS A 26 2.56 4.06 -4.33
C HIS A 26 1.67 2.95 -3.73
N MET A 27 1.40 3.03 -2.43
CA MET A 27 0.64 1.99 -1.70
C MET A 27 -0.88 2.10 -1.88
N ILE A 28 -1.43 3.30 -2.11
CA ILE A 28 -2.88 3.51 -2.30
C ILE A 28 -3.31 3.29 -3.75
N TYR A 29 -2.61 3.87 -4.73
CA TYR A 29 -2.99 3.80 -6.14
C TYR A 29 -1.89 3.16 -6.98
N ALA A 30 -2.23 2.12 -7.74
CA ALA A 30 -1.44 1.67 -8.88
C ALA A 30 -2.33 0.93 -9.88
N SER A 31 -1.78 0.68 -11.07
CA SER A 31 -2.38 -0.23 -12.04
C SER A 31 -2.56 -1.63 -11.43
N SER A 32 -3.65 -2.30 -11.79
CA SER A 32 -3.93 -3.64 -11.27
C SER A 32 -3.09 -4.71 -11.98
N ASP A 33 -2.86 -5.86 -11.32
CA ASP A 33 -2.15 -6.99 -11.95
C ASP A 33 -2.92 -7.59 -13.14
N GLN A 34 -4.25 -7.47 -13.12
CA GLN A 34 -5.17 -8.21 -14.00
C GLN A 34 -5.81 -7.35 -15.09
N ASP A 35 -5.81 -6.04 -14.90
CA ASP A 35 -6.41 -5.06 -15.80
C ASP A 35 -5.64 -3.74 -15.69
N ASP A 36 -4.87 -3.42 -16.73
CA ASP A 36 -4.05 -2.20 -16.76
C ASP A 36 -4.89 -0.93 -16.88
N TRP A 37 -6.15 -1.06 -17.32
CA TRP A 37 -7.08 0.06 -17.46
C TRP A 37 -7.80 0.39 -16.15
N GLY A 38 -7.89 -0.58 -15.23
CA GLY A 38 -8.50 -0.40 -13.92
C GLY A 38 -7.49 0.04 -12.86
N THR A 39 -7.62 1.26 -12.33
CA THR A 39 -6.92 1.63 -11.10
C THR A 39 -7.61 0.93 -9.93
N LYS A 40 -6.87 0.12 -9.17
CA LYS A 40 -7.37 -0.48 -7.93
C LYS A 40 -6.77 0.23 -6.73
N ALA A 41 -7.62 0.56 -5.76
CA ALA A 41 -7.15 1.00 -4.45
C ALA A 41 -6.43 -0.16 -3.76
N PHE A 42 -5.31 0.14 -3.11
CA PHE A 42 -4.48 -0.82 -2.38
C PHE A 42 -4.06 -2.04 -3.22
N PRO A 43 -3.32 -1.83 -4.32
CA PRO A 43 -2.93 -2.89 -5.25
C PRO A 43 -2.18 -4.05 -4.58
N GLY A 44 -1.33 -3.77 -3.58
CA GLY A 44 -0.62 -4.79 -2.80
C GLY A 44 -1.58 -5.70 -2.03
N ILE A 45 -2.60 -5.13 -1.38
CA ILE A 45 -3.63 -5.88 -0.66
C ILE A 45 -4.46 -6.73 -1.63
N VAL A 46 -4.90 -6.16 -2.75
CA VAL A 46 -5.70 -6.90 -3.75
C VAL A 46 -4.91 -8.08 -4.32
N SER A 47 -3.63 -7.87 -4.66
CA SER A 47 -2.74 -8.93 -5.14
C SER A 47 -2.54 -10.01 -4.07
N ALA A 48 -2.34 -9.61 -2.81
CA ALA A 48 -2.21 -10.54 -1.70
C ALA A 48 -3.49 -11.34 -1.42
N ILE A 49 -4.68 -10.74 -1.55
CA ILE A 49 -5.98 -11.45 -1.46
C ILE A 49 -6.08 -12.51 -2.56
N ASP A 50 -5.76 -12.14 -3.80
CA ASP A 50 -5.81 -13.07 -4.94
C ASP A 50 -4.83 -14.25 -4.73
N LYS A 51 -3.60 -13.98 -4.29
CA LYS A 51 -2.63 -15.02 -3.93
C LYS A 51 -3.09 -15.87 -2.75
N ALA A 52 -3.66 -15.27 -1.71
CA ALA A 52 -4.17 -15.96 -0.55
C ALA A 52 -5.30 -16.93 -0.92
N ASN A 53 -6.24 -16.49 -1.74
CA ASN A 53 -7.34 -17.33 -2.22
C ASN A 53 -6.86 -18.47 -3.14
N LYS A 54 -5.86 -18.21 -4.00
CA LYS A 54 -5.30 -19.21 -4.92
C LYS A 54 -4.46 -20.28 -4.23
N LEU A 55 -3.60 -19.88 -3.31
CA LEU A 55 -2.66 -20.80 -2.63
C LEU A 55 -3.26 -21.42 -1.37
N ASN A 56 -4.11 -20.68 -0.66
CA ASN A 56 -4.75 -21.07 0.61
C ASN A 56 -3.79 -21.65 1.64
N THR A 57 -2.59 -21.08 1.77
CA THR A 57 -1.59 -21.49 2.76
C THR A 57 -1.46 -20.47 3.89
N THR A 58 -0.88 -20.86 5.01
CA THR A 58 -0.68 -19.94 6.15
C THR A 58 0.21 -18.76 5.75
N GLU A 59 1.23 -19.02 4.94
CA GLU A 59 2.17 -18.01 4.45
C GLU A 59 1.47 -16.98 3.54
N SER A 60 0.55 -17.41 2.68
CA SER A 60 -0.18 -16.49 1.80
C SER A 60 -1.11 -15.57 2.60
N TRP A 61 -1.74 -16.08 3.66
CA TRP A 61 -2.52 -15.27 4.60
C TRP A 61 -1.65 -14.31 5.42
N GLN A 62 -0.44 -14.72 5.82
CA GLN A 62 0.52 -13.84 6.50
C GLN A 62 0.99 -12.69 5.60
N LEU A 63 1.21 -12.95 4.30
CA LEU A 63 1.53 -11.90 3.34
C LEU A 63 0.39 -10.87 3.20
N LEU A 64 -0.86 -11.34 3.17
CA LEU A 64 -2.03 -10.45 3.18
C LEU A 64 -2.07 -9.59 4.45
N GLN A 65 -1.88 -10.19 5.62
CA GLN A 65 -1.81 -9.44 6.88
C GLN A 65 -0.68 -8.40 6.87
N HIS A 66 0.47 -8.75 6.30
CA HIS A 66 1.60 -7.83 6.16
C HIS A 66 1.24 -6.62 5.29
N GLU A 67 0.64 -6.82 4.12
CA GLU A 67 0.23 -5.73 3.23
C GLU A 67 -0.83 -4.82 3.87
N ILE A 68 -1.80 -5.39 4.60
CA ILE A 68 -2.78 -4.62 5.37
C ILE A 68 -2.08 -3.77 6.44
N TYR A 69 -1.14 -4.34 7.18
CA TYR A 69 -0.39 -3.64 8.22
C TYR A 69 0.42 -2.46 7.65
N ARG A 70 1.09 -2.64 6.50
CA ARG A 70 1.84 -1.57 5.83
C ARG A 70 0.94 -0.40 5.45
N ALA A 71 -0.20 -0.68 4.84
CA ALA A 71 -1.17 0.33 4.44
C ALA A 71 -1.75 1.08 5.66
N ALA A 72 -2.17 0.35 6.68
CA ALA A 72 -2.71 0.93 7.91
C ALA A 72 -1.68 1.84 8.61
N ARG A 73 -0.42 1.40 8.68
CA ARG A 73 0.69 2.19 9.24
C ARG A 73 0.95 3.46 8.43
N ALA A 74 0.90 3.37 7.10
CA ALA A 74 1.09 4.53 6.23
C ALA A 74 -0.01 5.58 6.43
N VAL A 75 -1.29 5.14 6.46
CA VAL A 75 -2.44 6.00 6.73
C VAL A 75 -2.36 6.64 8.11
N SER A 76 -2.00 5.86 9.14
CA SER A 76 -1.83 6.38 10.51
C SER A 76 -0.73 7.43 10.59
N LYS A 77 0.39 7.20 9.91
CA LYS A 77 1.50 8.17 9.83
C LYS A 77 1.08 9.44 9.09
N ALA A 78 0.39 9.30 7.96
CA ALA A 78 -0.13 10.44 7.19
C ALA A 78 -1.10 11.28 8.02
N SER A 79 -2.03 10.64 8.73
CA SER A 79 -2.96 11.30 9.66
C SER A 79 -2.20 12.08 10.75
N ALA A 80 -1.20 11.48 11.39
CA ALA A 80 -0.42 12.15 12.42
C ALA A 80 0.40 13.36 11.90
N VAL A 81 0.89 13.31 10.65
CA VAL A 81 1.56 14.45 9.99
C VAL A 81 0.56 15.58 9.72
N LEU A 82 -0.66 15.26 9.27
CA LEU A 82 -1.69 16.26 9.00
C LEU A 82 -2.19 16.94 10.28
N ASP A 83 -2.38 16.17 11.35
CA ASP A 83 -2.68 16.69 12.70
C ASP A 83 -1.57 17.62 13.24
N GLY A 84 -0.37 17.57 12.66
CA GLY A 84 0.81 18.29 13.15
C GLY A 84 1.47 17.65 14.38
N ARG A 85 1.18 16.38 14.66
CA ARG A 85 1.81 15.60 15.74
C ARG A 85 3.18 15.04 15.35
N LEU A 86 3.43 14.91 14.05
CA LEU A 86 4.71 14.53 13.47
C LEU A 86 5.14 15.65 12.51
N THR A 87 6.22 16.35 12.87
CA THR A 87 6.90 17.33 12.00
C THR A 87 8.21 16.78 11.50
#